data_AF-A0A1G1T143-F1
#
_entry.id   AF-A0A1G1T143-F1
#
_cell.length_a   1.000
_cell.length_b   1.000
_cell.length_c   1.000
_cell.angle_alpha   90.00
_cell.angle_beta   90.00
_cell.angle_gamma   90.00
#
_symmetry.space_group_name_H-M   'P 1'
#
loop_
_entity.id
_entity.type
_entity.pdbx_description
1 polymer ?
#
loop_
_entity_poly.entity_id
_entity_poly.type
_entity_poly.pdbx_seq_one_letter_code
_entity_poly.pdbx_strand_id
1 'polypeptide(L)'
;MRLLFASSLLLSFLGCEKEKGPVAVPVGFLPEVTITPTARTMQRGDTLWLEMNCSDSLLDRHSGRRFRVRPQDVALRSAILFRRLVGVGQEPASIAPSFRIVEKIGRAAVKGSISASFEPEYNGARYRARIGLIPTQTGVTAISLIMVPVEGTRGLGRFTPFVALPPDAEGREQKAVLDESFYVINGGKANNFDLFAQHTKAYFFEPGIHIQQDIYETKSTFTVEVK
;
A
#
# COMPACT_ATOMS: atom_id res chain seq x y z
N MET A 1 60.20 -41.97 37.78
CA MET A 1 59.34 -40.81 38.09
C MET A 1 59.78 -39.62 37.23
N ARG A 2 59.12 -39.38 36.09
CA ARG A 2 59.06 -38.12 35.32
C ARG A 2 58.14 -38.33 34.10
N LEU A 3 56.83 -38.20 34.33
CA LEU A 3 55.89 -37.63 33.37
C LEU A 3 56.16 -36.10 33.33
N LEU A 4 55.79 -35.26 32.35
CA LEU A 4 54.56 -35.13 31.59
C LEU A 4 54.81 -34.19 30.38
N PHE A 5 54.23 -34.55 29.24
CA PHE A 5 53.40 -33.72 28.35
C PHE A 5 54.01 -32.52 27.60
N ALA A 6 54.31 -32.80 26.32
CA ALA A 6 53.91 -31.93 25.24
C ALA A 6 52.37 -31.90 25.14
N SER A 7 51.76 -30.72 25.14
CA SER A 7 50.43 -30.49 24.58
C SER A 7 50.28 -29.01 24.27
N SER A 8 50.32 -28.72 22.98
CA SER A 8 50.10 -27.44 22.35
C SER A 8 48.88 -26.72 22.92
N LEU A 9 49.12 -25.62 23.63
CA LEU A 9 48.09 -24.66 23.96
C LEU A 9 47.91 -23.68 22.78
N LEU A 10 47.42 -24.22 21.65
CA LEU A 10 46.72 -23.40 20.65
C LEU A 10 45.36 -23.06 21.27
N LEU A 11 45.33 -22.07 22.15
CA LEU A 11 44.08 -21.42 22.53
C LEU A 11 43.63 -20.60 21.32
N SER A 12 42.84 -21.29 20.51
CA SER A 12 41.98 -20.77 19.46
C SER A 12 41.45 -19.40 19.86
N PHE A 13 41.76 -18.41 19.03
CA PHE A 13 40.97 -17.20 18.84
C PHE A 13 39.55 -17.62 18.42
N LEU A 14 38.72 -18.07 19.35
CA LEU A 14 37.27 -18.02 19.21
C LEU A 14 36.89 -16.59 19.54
N GLY A 15 37.16 -15.71 18.58
CA GLY A 15 36.47 -14.43 18.51
C GLY A 15 34.99 -14.76 18.60
N CYS A 16 34.37 -14.33 19.70
CA CYS A 16 32.93 -14.41 19.87
C CYS A 16 32.35 -13.42 18.85
N GLU A 17 32.17 -13.86 17.61
CA GLU A 17 31.46 -13.09 16.60
C GLU A 17 30.05 -12.91 17.16
N LYS A 18 29.76 -11.69 17.61
CA LYS A 18 28.47 -11.30 18.12
C LYS A 18 27.44 -11.66 17.04
N GLU A 19 26.54 -12.58 17.37
CA GLU A 19 25.52 -13.06 16.45
C GLU A 19 24.85 -11.86 15.78
N LYS A 20 25.00 -11.76 14.45
CA LYS A 20 24.49 -10.62 13.71
C LYS A 20 22.97 -10.67 13.81
N GLY A 21 22.37 -9.61 14.35
CA GLY A 21 20.92 -9.51 14.51
C GLY A 21 20.17 -9.60 13.17
N PRO A 22 18.84 -9.78 13.22
CA PRO A 22 18.02 -9.96 12.03
C PRO A 22 18.08 -8.74 11.10
N VAL A 23 17.92 -8.98 9.81
CA VAL A 23 17.88 -7.95 8.75
C VAL A 23 16.44 -7.59 8.42
N ALA A 24 16.13 -6.29 8.41
CA ALA A 24 14.84 -5.80 7.97
C ALA A 24 14.77 -5.77 6.43
N VAL A 25 13.73 -6.37 5.86
CA VAL A 25 13.49 -6.39 4.41
C VAL A 25 12.18 -5.66 4.11
N PRO A 26 12.20 -4.52 3.40
CA PRO A 26 10.97 -3.81 3.07
C PRO A 26 10.12 -4.63 2.09
N VAL A 27 8.83 -4.75 2.37
CA VAL A 27 7.84 -5.41 1.52
C VAL A 27 6.69 -4.43 1.29
N GLY A 28 6.36 -4.13 0.05
CA GLY A 28 5.30 -3.20 -0.33
C GLY A 28 4.30 -3.86 -1.26
N PHE A 29 3.04 -4.01 -0.84
CA PHE A 29 2.04 -4.75 -1.61
C PHE A 29 1.30 -3.89 -2.63
N LEU A 30 0.92 -4.53 -3.74
CA LEU A 30 0.14 -3.95 -4.84
C LEU A 30 -1.21 -4.67 -5.06
N PRO A 31 -2.17 -4.61 -4.11
CA PRO A 31 -3.52 -5.14 -4.33
C PRO A 31 -4.24 -4.39 -5.46
N GLU A 32 -5.13 -5.08 -6.18
CA GLU A 32 -5.88 -4.50 -7.31
C GLU A 32 -7.31 -4.11 -6.88
N VAL A 33 -7.75 -2.93 -7.33
CA VAL A 33 -9.12 -2.42 -7.21
C VAL A 33 -9.59 -1.91 -8.56
N THR A 34 -10.86 -2.11 -8.88
CA THR A 34 -11.49 -1.54 -10.06
C THR A 34 -12.41 -0.39 -9.63
N ILE A 35 -12.41 0.72 -10.37
CA ILE A 35 -13.35 1.82 -10.22
C ILE A 35 -14.20 1.91 -11.48
N THR A 36 -15.52 1.80 -11.32
CA THR A 36 -16.49 1.91 -12.42
C THR A 36 -17.60 2.93 -12.12
N PRO A 37 -18.08 3.71 -13.11
CA PRO A 37 -17.55 3.80 -14.47
C PRO A 37 -16.14 4.40 -14.51
N THR A 38 -15.38 4.07 -15.56
CA THR A 38 -14.02 4.61 -15.78
C THR A 38 -14.04 5.96 -16.50
N ALA A 39 -15.22 6.50 -16.79
CA ALA A 39 -15.37 7.76 -17.50
C ALA A 39 -14.74 8.91 -16.71
N ARG A 40 -14.11 9.84 -17.42
CA ARG A 40 -13.49 11.05 -16.82
C ARG A 40 -14.49 12.03 -16.21
N THR A 41 -15.74 11.94 -16.63
CA THR A 41 -16.82 12.83 -16.19
C THR A 41 -17.99 12.00 -15.69
N MET A 42 -18.63 12.45 -14.60
CA MET A 42 -19.87 11.88 -14.08
C MET A 42 -20.81 12.99 -13.60
N GLN A 43 -22.10 12.67 -13.44
CA GLN A 43 -23.05 13.60 -12.85
C GLN A 43 -23.06 13.47 -11.31
N ARG A 44 -23.35 14.57 -10.62
CA ARG A 44 -23.62 14.51 -9.18
C ARG A 44 -24.78 13.54 -8.90
N GLY A 45 -24.56 12.64 -7.95
CA GLY A 45 -25.53 11.59 -7.59
C GLY A 45 -25.32 10.24 -8.30
N ASP A 46 -24.51 10.20 -9.37
CA ASP A 46 -24.06 8.93 -9.96
C ASP A 46 -23.18 8.16 -8.97
N THR A 47 -23.07 6.84 -9.14
CA THR A 47 -22.25 6.01 -8.25
C THR A 47 -20.96 5.58 -8.93
N LEU A 48 -19.82 5.88 -8.29
CA LEU A 48 -18.54 5.23 -8.55
C LEU A 48 -18.43 3.98 -7.67
N TRP A 49 -18.33 2.81 -8.27
CA TRP A 49 -18.12 1.56 -7.57
C TRP A 49 -16.64 1.22 -7.48
N LEU A 50 -16.13 1.13 -6.26
CA LEU A 50 -14.82 0.59 -5.92
C LEU A 50 -15.00 -0.90 -5.63
N GLU A 51 -14.47 -1.74 -6.51
CA GLU A 51 -14.60 -3.19 -6.47
C GLU A 51 -13.24 -3.87 -6.29
N MET A 52 -13.14 -4.75 -5.31
CA MET A 52 -11.96 -5.58 -5.07
C MET A 52 -12.38 -7.04 -5.13
N ASN A 53 -11.57 -7.85 -5.82
CA ASN A 53 -11.71 -9.30 -5.82
C ASN A 53 -10.34 -9.97 -6.06
N CYS A 54 -9.37 -9.74 -5.19
CA CYS A 54 -8.01 -10.23 -5.37
C CYS A 54 -7.73 -11.47 -4.51
N SER A 55 -6.76 -12.28 -4.93
CA SER A 55 -6.22 -13.39 -4.12
C SER A 55 -5.51 -12.86 -2.87
N ASP A 56 -5.43 -13.67 -1.82
CA ASP A 56 -4.54 -13.45 -0.67
C ASP A 56 -3.05 -13.54 -1.02
N SER A 57 -2.69 -13.98 -2.23
CA SER A 57 -1.33 -13.90 -2.77
C SER A 57 -1.10 -12.53 -3.41
N LEU A 58 -0.49 -11.59 -2.68
CA LEU A 58 -0.23 -10.22 -3.11
C LEU A 58 1.16 -10.06 -3.71
N LEU A 59 1.27 -9.25 -4.76
CA LEU A 59 2.55 -8.91 -5.39
C LEU A 59 3.32 -7.90 -4.52
N ASP A 60 4.58 -8.20 -4.21
CA ASP A 60 5.52 -7.25 -3.62
C ASP A 60 6.20 -6.42 -4.73
N ARG A 61 6.17 -5.10 -4.56
CA ARG A 61 6.71 -4.12 -5.50
C ARG A 61 8.23 -4.17 -5.59
N HIS A 62 8.91 -4.59 -4.53
CA HIS A 62 10.38 -4.55 -4.45
C HIS A 62 11.00 -5.78 -5.09
N SER A 63 10.55 -6.97 -4.70
CA SER A 63 11.11 -8.25 -5.18
C SER A 63 10.40 -8.80 -6.42
N GLY A 64 9.22 -8.29 -6.77
CA GLY A 64 8.37 -8.86 -7.83
C GLY A 64 7.78 -10.24 -7.48
N ARG A 65 8.02 -10.73 -6.26
CA ARG A 65 7.50 -12.01 -5.77
C ARG A 65 6.09 -11.82 -5.21
N ARG A 66 5.32 -12.90 -5.18
CA ARG A 66 4.03 -12.90 -4.51
C ARG A 66 4.14 -13.53 -3.13
N PHE A 67 3.48 -12.93 -2.15
CA PHE A 67 3.41 -13.42 -0.79
C PHE A 67 1.98 -13.60 -0.36
N ARG A 68 1.73 -14.64 0.44
CA ARG A 68 0.42 -14.87 1.03
C ARG A 68 0.23 -13.94 2.22
N VAL A 69 -0.79 -13.10 2.17
CA VAL A 69 -1.11 -12.10 3.19
C VAL A 69 -2.54 -12.32 3.65
N ARG A 70 -2.73 -12.86 4.85
CA ARG A 70 -4.07 -13.12 5.43
C ARG A 70 -4.36 -12.12 6.55
N PRO A 71 -5.64 -11.88 6.91
CA PRO A 71 -5.98 -10.89 7.93
C PRO A 71 -5.35 -11.14 9.30
N GLN A 72 -5.12 -12.41 9.68
CA GLN A 72 -4.42 -12.76 10.92
C GLN A 72 -2.92 -12.41 10.92
N ASP A 73 -2.34 -12.28 9.73
CA ASP A 73 -0.92 -12.00 9.51
C ASP A 73 -0.73 -10.47 9.41
N VAL A 74 -1.42 -9.85 8.45
CA VAL A 74 -1.56 -8.40 8.28
C VAL A 74 -2.98 -8.10 7.78
N ALA A 75 -3.74 -7.33 8.56
CA ALA A 75 -5.02 -6.82 8.09
C ALA A 75 -4.81 -5.77 6.99
N LEU A 76 -5.47 -5.93 5.84
CA LEU A 76 -5.54 -4.92 4.78
C LEU A 76 -6.43 -3.75 5.21
N ARG A 77 -6.00 -2.98 6.21
CA ARG A 77 -6.64 -1.72 6.57
C ARG A 77 -6.20 -0.67 5.58
N SER A 78 -7.17 -0.01 4.96
CA SER A 78 -6.89 0.94 3.89
C SER A 78 -7.67 2.22 4.07
N ALA A 79 -7.17 3.28 3.45
CA ALA A 79 -7.82 4.57 3.40
C ALA A 79 -8.11 4.96 1.96
N ILE A 80 -9.31 5.51 1.76
CA ILE A 80 -9.69 6.28 0.59
C ILE A 80 -9.39 7.73 0.91
N LEU A 81 -8.51 8.35 0.13
CA LEU A 81 -8.16 9.76 0.26
C LEU A 81 -8.89 10.56 -0.81
N PHE A 82 -9.47 11.68 -0.40
CA PHE A 82 -10.18 12.60 -1.30
C PHE A 82 -9.40 13.91 -1.40
N ARG A 83 -9.02 14.28 -2.63
CA ARG A 83 -8.29 15.51 -2.90
C ARG A 83 -8.99 16.30 -4.00
N ARG A 84 -9.31 17.56 -3.73
CA ARG A 84 -9.78 18.49 -4.74
C ARG A 84 -8.60 19.02 -5.53
N LEU A 85 -8.73 18.99 -6.85
CA LEU A 85 -7.73 19.58 -7.75
C LEU A 85 -8.19 21.00 -8.09
N VAL A 86 -7.39 22.00 -7.68
CA VAL A 86 -7.79 23.41 -7.62
C VAL A 86 -7.15 24.29 -8.71
N GLY A 87 -6.23 23.75 -9.51
CA GLY A 87 -5.62 24.47 -10.63
C GLY A 87 -4.22 23.97 -10.99
N VAL A 88 -3.81 24.21 -12.24
CA VAL A 88 -2.48 23.86 -12.75
C VAL A 88 -1.38 24.39 -11.82
N GLY A 89 -0.43 23.53 -11.46
CA GLY A 89 0.71 23.89 -10.62
C GLY A 89 0.40 24.11 -9.13
N GLN A 90 -0.87 23.98 -8.71
CA GLN A 90 -1.25 23.99 -7.29
C GLN A 90 -1.20 22.58 -6.71
N GLU A 91 -0.81 22.47 -5.44
CA GLU A 91 -0.90 21.21 -4.70
C GLU A 91 -2.38 20.82 -4.49
N PRO A 92 -2.73 19.52 -4.52
CA PRO A 92 -4.09 19.09 -4.24
C PRO A 92 -4.53 19.48 -2.82
N ALA A 93 -5.73 20.04 -2.70
CA ALA A 93 -6.31 20.34 -1.40
C ALA A 93 -7.04 19.11 -0.85
N SER A 94 -6.65 18.66 0.35
CA SER A 94 -7.43 17.62 1.04
C SER A 94 -8.79 18.19 1.42
N ILE A 95 -9.87 17.45 1.14
CA ILE A 95 -11.24 17.92 1.38
C ILE A 95 -12.01 16.94 2.26
N ALA A 96 -12.98 17.47 3.02
CA ALA A 96 -14.07 16.68 3.60
C ALA A 96 -14.59 15.70 2.55
N PRO A 97 -14.84 14.42 2.89
CA PRO A 97 -15.39 13.47 1.94
C PRO A 97 -16.62 14.07 1.26
N SER A 98 -16.44 14.48 0.00
CA SER A 98 -17.49 15.02 -0.87
C SER A 98 -18.32 13.90 -1.48
N PHE A 99 -18.27 12.71 -0.86
CA PHE A 99 -18.92 11.49 -1.31
C PHE A 99 -19.71 10.89 -0.16
N ARG A 100 -20.97 10.57 -0.44
CA ARG A 100 -21.73 9.62 0.37
C ARG A 100 -21.26 8.22 0.03
N ILE A 101 -21.04 7.41 1.06
CA ILE A 101 -20.57 6.03 0.92
C ILE A 101 -21.76 5.06 1.03
N VAL A 102 -21.77 4.05 0.17
CA VAL A 102 -22.74 2.94 0.21
C VAL A 102 -21.97 1.62 0.18
N GLU A 103 -22.17 0.78 1.18
CA GLU A 103 -21.49 -0.51 1.29
C GLU A 103 -22.38 -1.63 0.72
N LYS A 104 -21.80 -2.51 -0.12
CA LYS A 104 -22.45 -3.75 -0.57
C LYS A 104 -21.69 -4.99 -0.13
N ILE A 105 -20.36 -4.94 -0.16
CA ILE A 105 -19.46 -5.98 0.35
C ILE A 105 -18.26 -5.27 0.99
N GLY A 106 -17.80 -5.74 2.14
CA GLY A 106 -16.77 -5.03 2.90
C GLY A 106 -17.35 -3.84 3.66
N ARG A 107 -16.45 -3.05 4.25
CA ARG A 107 -16.81 -1.89 5.06
C ARG A 107 -16.04 -0.65 4.61
N ALA A 108 -16.69 0.50 4.68
CA ALA A 108 -16.11 1.80 4.43
C ALA A 108 -16.86 2.86 5.23
N ALA A 109 -16.14 3.60 6.05
CA ALA A 109 -16.71 4.66 6.86
C ALA A 109 -15.87 5.92 6.72
N VAL A 110 -16.50 7.09 6.71
CA VAL A 110 -15.78 8.36 6.77
C VAL A 110 -14.89 8.39 8.01
N LYS A 111 -13.60 8.71 7.83
CA LYS A 111 -12.58 8.81 8.86
C LYS A 111 -12.00 10.22 8.83
N GLY A 112 -12.34 10.99 9.86
CA GLY A 112 -11.88 12.38 9.98
C GLY A 112 -12.38 13.27 8.84
N SER A 113 -11.65 14.35 8.61
CA SER A 113 -12.05 15.42 7.68
C SER A 113 -11.55 15.24 6.26
N ILE A 114 -10.79 14.18 5.93
CA ILE A 114 -10.16 14.06 4.58
C ILE A 114 -10.15 12.65 3.99
N SER A 115 -10.67 11.66 4.71
CA SER A 115 -10.54 10.27 4.31
C SER A 115 -11.76 9.42 4.67
N ALA A 116 -11.82 8.22 4.11
CA ALA A 116 -12.68 7.14 4.56
C ALA A 116 -11.86 5.85 4.71
N SER A 117 -12.30 4.93 5.56
CA SER A 117 -11.73 3.58 5.58
C SER A 117 -12.19 2.78 4.36
N PHE A 118 -11.38 1.79 4.00
CA PHE A 118 -11.71 0.75 3.03
C PHE A 118 -11.24 -0.59 3.59
N GLU A 119 -12.19 -1.44 3.95
CA GLU A 119 -11.95 -2.69 4.66
C GLU A 119 -12.60 -3.84 3.87
N PRO A 120 -11.83 -4.54 3.02
CA PRO A 120 -12.36 -5.69 2.28
C PRO A 120 -12.68 -6.86 3.20
N GLU A 121 -13.72 -7.62 2.87
CA GLU A 121 -14.03 -8.91 3.49
C GLU A 121 -13.09 -9.99 2.99
N TYR A 122 -12.64 -10.86 3.91
CA TYR A 122 -11.82 -12.02 3.59
C TYR A 122 -12.64 -13.31 3.73
N ASN A 123 -12.70 -14.12 2.67
CA ASN A 123 -13.51 -15.35 2.65
C ASN A 123 -12.68 -16.64 2.82
N GLY A 124 -11.43 -16.54 3.27
CA GLY A 124 -10.52 -17.69 3.42
C GLY A 124 -9.56 -17.91 2.24
N ALA A 125 -9.75 -17.22 1.12
CA ALA A 125 -8.82 -17.26 -0.02
C ALA A 125 -8.68 -15.92 -0.78
N ARG A 126 -9.69 -15.05 -0.69
CA ARG A 126 -9.75 -13.80 -1.47
C ARG A 126 -10.24 -12.66 -0.60
N TYR A 127 -9.77 -11.46 -0.95
CA TYR A 127 -10.28 -10.19 -0.45
C TYR A 127 -11.34 -9.66 -1.40
N ARG A 128 -12.50 -9.28 -0.86
CA ARG A 128 -13.65 -8.80 -1.61
C ARG A 128 -14.18 -7.50 -1.04
N ALA A 129 -14.45 -6.53 -1.90
CA ALA A 129 -15.13 -5.30 -1.53
C ALA A 129 -15.98 -4.81 -2.70
N ARG A 130 -17.07 -4.12 -2.37
CA ARG A 130 -17.88 -3.35 -3.31
C ARG A 130 -18.45 -2.16 -2.57
N ILE A 131 -17.81 -1.01 -2.76
CA ILE A 131 -18.12 0.24 -2.07
C ILE A 131 -18.51 1.28 -3.11
N GLY A 132 -19.71 1.85 -3.00
CA GLY A 132 -20.19 2.94 -3.82
C GLY A 132 -19.78 4.28 -3.22
N LEU A 133 -19.21 5.16 -4.04
CA LEU A 133 -18.94 6.56 -3.74
C LEU A 133 -19.88 7.41 -4.59
N ILE A 134 -20.72 8.22 -3.94
CA ILE A 134 -21.73 9.05 -4.59
C ILE A 134 -21.40 10.50 -4.31
N PRO A 135 -20.93 11.28 -5.30
CA PRO A 135 -20.49 12.65 -5.07
C PRO A 135 -21.67 13.53 -4.67
N THR A 136 -21.44 14.40 -3.69
CA THR A 136 -22.37 15.39 -3.16
C THR A 136 -22.03 16.81 -3.61
N GLN A 137 -20.84 17.01 -4.18
CA GLN A 137 -20.34 18.28 -4.69
C GLN A 137 -19.76 18.13 -6.09
N THR A 138 -19.75 19.23 -6.84
CA THR A 138 -19.15 19.31 -8.19
C THR A 138 -17.67 19.66 -8.13
N GLY A 139 -16.95 19.41 -9.23
CA GLY A 139 -15.54 19.74 -9.41
C GLY A 139 -14.66 18.52 -9.72
N VAL A 140 -13.36 18.78 -9.88
CA VAL A 140 -12.37 17.75 -10.18
C VAL A 140 -11.81 17.17 -8.89
N THR A 141 -12.00 15.87 -8.69
CA THR A 141 -11.56 15.16 -7.49
C THR A 141 -10.65 14.00 -7.85
N ALA A 142 -9.51 13.91 -7.16
CA ALA A 142 -8.65 12.75 -7.13
C ALA A 142 -9.02 11.85 -5.95
N ILE A 143 -9.23 10.57 -6.23
CA ILE A 143 -9.57 9.51 -5.28
C ILE A 143 -8.40 8.54 -5.26
N SER A 144 -7.70 8.45 -4.14
CA SER A 144 -6.57 7.53 -3.99
C SER A 144 -6.84 6.46 -2.96
N LEU A 145 -6.32 5.26 -3.18
CA LEU A 145 -6.40 4.16 -2.21
C LEU A 145 -4.99 3.81 -1.73
N ILE A 146 -4.80 3.84 -0.42
CA ILE A 146 -3.53 3.47 0.23
C ILE A 146 -3.79 2.44 1.33
N MET A 147 -2.83 1.55 1.55
CA MET A 147 -2.87 0.71 2.74
C MET A 147 -2.35 1.51 3.93
N VAL A 148 -3.10 1.51 5.02
CA VAL A 148 -2.73 2.15 6.28
C VAL A 148 -2.06 1.07 7.14
N PRO A 149 -0.75 1.17 7.38
CA PRO A 149 -0.08 0.23 8.26
C PRO A 149 -0.70 0.28 9.66
N VAL A 150 -0.97 -0.91 10.22
CA VAL A 150 -1.46 -1.07 11.59
C VAL A 150 -0.32 -0.75 12.56
N GLU A 151 -0.61 -0.15 13.71
CA GLU A 151 0.40 0.13 14.74
C GLU A 151 1.29 -1.09 15.02
N GLY A 152 2.62 -0.89 14.92
CA GLY A 152 3.62 -1.95 15.04
C GLY A 152 4.16 -2.49 13.71
N THR A 153 3.49 -2.25 12.59
CA THR A 153 3.97 -2.69 11.26
C THR A 153 4.96 -1.71 10.62
N ARG A 154 5.07 -0.48 11.15
CA ARG A 154 6.09 0.53 10.78
C ARG A 154 7.21 0.58 11.83
N GLY A 155 8.44 0.35 11.39
CA GLY A 155 9.65 0.52 12.21
C GLY A 155 9.92 -0.62 13.21
N LEU A 156 11.21 -0.88 13.46
CA LEU A 156 11.78 -1.93 14.31
C LEU A 156 10.97 -2.12 15.61
N GLY A 157 10.08 -3.13 15.69
CA GLY A 157 9.41 -3.38 16.98
C GLY A 157 8.22 -4.33 17.03
N ARG A 158 7.47 -4.57 15.96
CA ARG A 158 6.52 -5.70 15.93
C ARG A 158 6.68 -6.49 14.64
N PHE A 159 7.64 -7.40 14.70
CA PHE A 159 7.90 -8.43 13.71
C PHE A 159 6.82 -9.52 13.82
N THR A 160 5.61 -9.24 13.35
CA THR A 160 4.67 -10.34 13.09
C THR A 160 5.18 -11.03 11.83
N PRO A 161 5.53 -12.32 11.83
CA PRO A 161 5.98 -13.01 10.63
C PRO A 161 4.79 -13.22 9.70
N PHE A 162 4.36 -12.16 9.02
CA PHE A 162 3.30 -12.24 8.03
C PHE A 162 3.79 -12.84 6.71
N VAL A 163 5.11 -12.84 6.52
CA VAL A 163 5.81 -13.48 5.42
C VAL A 163 7.09 -14.13 5.94
N ALA A 164 7.30 -15.40 5.62
CA ALA A 164 8.58 -16.06 5.82
C ALA A 164 9.54 -15.70 4.68
N LEU A 165 10.71 -15.17 5.03
CA LEU A 165 11.79 -14.87 4.10
C LEU A 165 12.92 -15.89 4.30
N PRO A 166 13.62 -16.30 3.23
CA PRO A 166 14.83 -17.12 3.40
C PRO A 166 15.91 -16.32 4.17
N PRO A 167 16.90 -16.98 4.77
CA PRO A 167 18.08 -16.28 5.29
C PRO A 167 18.77 -15.46 4.20
N ASP A 168 19.51 -14.42 4.59
CA ASP A 168 20.31 -13.65 3.65
C ASP A 168 21.59 -14.41 3.23
N ALA A 169 22.42 -13.78 2.39
CA ALA A 169 23.67 -14.37 1.91
C ALA A 169 24.67 -14.68 3.03
N GLU A 170 24.56 -13.99 4.17
CA GLU A 170 25.37 -14.21 5.37
C GLU A 170 24.70 -15.19 6.36
N GLY A 171 23.57 -15.79 6.00
CA GLY A 171 22.82 -16.72 6.86
C GLY A 171 22.01 -16.06 7.97
N ARG A 172 21.83 -14.74 7.95
CA ARG A 172 21.06 -14.00 8.96
C ARG A 172 19.56 -14.15 8.71
N GLU A 173 18.80 -14.16 9.80
CA GLU A 173 17.33 -14.11 9.75
C GLU A 173 16.86 -12.81 9.06
N GLN A 174 15.99 -12.94 8.05
CA GLN A 174 15.36 -11.81 7.38
C GLN A 174 13.93 -11.62 7.88
N LYS A 175 13.56 -10.39 8.23
CA LYS A 175 12.22 -10.02 8.71
C LYS A 175 11.57 -9.02 7.79
N ALA A 176 10.41 -9.39 7.25
CA ALA A 176 9.61 -8.50 6.42
C ALA A 176 9.13 -7.29 7.26
N VAL A 177 9.35 -6.09 6.74
CA VAL A 177 8.84 -4.84 7.28
C VAL A 177 7.91 -4.24 6.25
N LEU A 178 6.70 -3.89 6.67
CA LEU A 178 5.73 -3.32 5.75
C LEU A 178 6.16 -1.91 5.34
N ASP A 179 6.43 -1.75 4.05
CA ASP A 179 6.71 -0.49 3.40
C ASP A 179 5.42 0.09 2.79
N GLU A 180 5.51 1.27 2.19
CA GLU A 180 4.41 1.88 1.45
C GLU A 180 3.82 0.89 0.44
N SER A 181 2.52 0.66 0.63
CA SER A 181 1.73 -0.28 -0.15
C SER A 181 0.56 0.47 -0.76
N PHE A 182 0.37 0.24 -2.06
CA PHE A 182 -0.49 1.03 -2.91
C PHE A 182 -1.50 0.14 -3.59
N TYR A 183 -2.72 0.62 -3.77
CA TYR A 183 -3.68 -0.08 -4.61
C TYR A 183 -3.43 0.25 -6.07
N VAL A 184 -3.43 -0.77 -6.92
CA VAL A 184 -3.41 -0.59 -8.37
C VAL A 184 -4.86 -0.46 -8.85
N ILE A 185 -5.27 0.75 -9.19
CA ILE A 185 -6.62 1.05 -9.67
C ILE A 185 -6.71 0.72 -11.16
N ASN A 186 -7.72 -0.05 -11.57
CA ASN A 186 -8.01 -0.38 -12.96
C ASN A 186 -6.79 -0.95 -13.71
N GLY A 187 -5.94 -1.72 -13.01
CA GLY A 187 -4.70 -2.28 -13.57
C GLY A 187 -3.63 -1.23 -13.90
N GLY A 188 -3.70 -0.05 -13.28
CA GLY A 188 -2.83 1.09 -13.58
C GLY A 188 -3.15 1.76 -14.92
N LYS A 189 -4.38 1.55 -15.41
CA LYS A 189 -4.91 2.09 -16.67
C LYS A 189 -6.27 2.74 -16.40
N ALA A 190 -6.78 3.56 -17.31
CA ALA A 190 -8.13 4.13 -17.22
C ALA A 190 -8.45 4.78 -15.85
N ASN A 191 -7.47 5.54 -15.33
CA ASN A 191 -7.54 6.26 -14.06
C ASN A 191 -7.54 7.79 -14.23
N ASN A 192 -7.59 8.26 -15.48
CA ASN A 192 -7.67 9.68 -15.85
C ASN A 192 -6.51 10.51 -15.29
N PHE A 193 -5.28 9.97 -15.38
CA PHE A 193 -4.07 10.68 -14.95
C PHE A 193 -3.82 11.96 -15.76
N ASP A 194 -4.25 12.01 -17.03
CA ASP A 194 -4.22 13.23 -17.84
C ASP A 194 -5.06 14.35 -17.19
N LEU A 195 -6.24 14.02 -16.66
CA LEU A 195 -7.09 14.97 -15.94
C LEU A 195 -6.43 15.41 -14.63
N PHE A 196 -5.75 14.51 -13.93
CA PHE A 196 -4.95 14.84 -12.74
C PHE A 196 -3.90 15.90 -13.08
N ALA A 197 -3.05 15.60 -14.06
CA ALA A 197 -1.96 16.45 -14.50
C ALA A 197 -2.42 17.83 -15.02
N GLN A 198 -3.62 17.91 -15.59
CA GLN A 198 -4.21 19.19 -16.03
C GLN A 198 -4.63 20.10 -14.87
N HIS A 199 -4.79 19.58 -13.64
CA HIS A 199 -5.42 20.32 -12.54
C HIS A 199 -4.55 20.38 -11.27
N THR A 200 -3.30 19.93 -11.33
CA THR A 200 -2.36 19.97 -10.21
C THR A 200 -0.91 19.87 -10.69
N LYS A 201 0.06 20.01 -9.78
CA LYS A 201 1.44 19.65 -10.04
C LYS A 201 1.58 18.12 -9.98
N ALA A 202 2.02 17.51 -11.07
CA ALA A 202 2.26 16.06 -11.13
C ALA A 202 3.76 15.77 -11.06
N TYR A 203 4.17 15.01 -10.04
CA TYR A 203 5.58 14.63 -9.82
C TYR A 203 6.12 13.76 -10.95
N PHE A 204 5.26 13.01 -11.63
CA PHE A 204 5.64 12.19 -12.80
C PHE A 204 6.38 12.97 -13.91
N PHE A 205 6.12 14.27 -14.06
CA PHE A 205 6.78 15.11 -15.07
C PHE A 205 8.02 15.85 -14.54
N GLU A 206 8.30 15.77 -13.24
CA GLU A 206 9.44 16.44 -12.64
C GLU A 206 10.72 15.61 -12.84
N PRO A 207 11.88 16.27 -13.06
CA PRO A 207 13.15 15.56 -13.15
C PRO A 207 13.47 14.85 -11.82
N GLY A 208 14.05 13.64 -11.91
CA GLY A 208 14.45 12.85 -10.74
C GLY A 208 13.89 11.43 -10.74
N ILE A 209 14.10 10.72 -9.63
CA ILE A 209 13.55 9.37 -9.40
C ILE A 209 12.48 9.50 -8.32
N HIS A 210 11.21 9.41 -8.72
CA HIS A 210 10.04 9.62 -7.85
C HIS A 210 9.15 8.38 -7.77
N ILE A 211 9.75 7.18 -7.71
CA ILE A 211 9.04 5.90 -7.89
C ILE A 211 7.76 5.78 -7.05
N GLN A 212 7.78 6.21 -5.79
CA GLN A 212 6.61 6.15 -4.91
C GLN A 212 5.50 7.10 -5.36
N GLN A 213 5.85 8.36 -5.64
CA GLN A 213 4.93 9.38 -6.12
C GLN A 213 4.39 9.00 -7.50
N ASP A 214 5.22 8.46 -8.39
CA ASP A 214 4.80 7.99 -9.71
C ASP A 214 3.75 6.90 -9.60
N ILE A 215 3.95 5.89 -8.73
CA ILE A 215 2.95 4.85 -8.48
C ILE A 215 1.69 5.45 -7.86
N TYR A 216 1.85 6.35 -6.90
CA TYR A 216 0.73 7.00 -6.24
C TYR A 216 -0.16 7.76 -7.23
N GLU A 217 0.42 8.59 -8.09
CA GLU A 217 -0.29 9.41 -9.07
C GLU A 217 -0.83 8.60 -10.24
N THR A 218 0.01 7.75 -10.85
CA THR A 218 -0.31 7.11 -12.13
C THR A 218 -1.02 5.77 -11.98
N LYS A 219 -0.99 5.14 -10.81
CA LYS A 219 -1.58 3.80 -10.59
C LYS A 219 -2.55 3.73 -9.42
N SER A 220 -2.38 4.59 -8.42
CA SER A 220 -3.11 4.49 -7.15
C SER A 220 -4.14 5.60 -6.95
N THR A 221 -4.28 6.47 -7.94
CA THR A 221 -5.19 7.60 -7.95
C THR A 221 -6.07 7.53 -9.19
N PHE A 222 -7.38 7.70 -8.98
CA PHE A 222 -8.40 7.86 -10.01
C PHE A 222 -8.92 9.29 -9.97
N THR A 223 -8.96 9.97 -11.11
CA THR A 223 -9.44 11.36 -11.18
C THR A 223 -10.77 11.42 -11.90
N VAL A 224 -11.69 12.22 -11.39
CA VAL A 224 -13.02 12.41 -11.99
C VAL A 224 -13.47 13.86 -11.90
N GLU A 225 -14.10 14.32 -12.97
CA GLU A 225 -14.84 15.58 -13.02
C GLU A 225 -16.32 15.30 -12.70
N VAL A 226 -16.83 15.87 -11.62
CA VAL A 226 -18.24 15.82 -11.26
C VAL A 226 -18.95 17.08 -11.74
N LYS A 227 -19.97 16.91 -12.57
CA LYS A 227 -20.84 17.97 -13.09
C LYS A 227 -22.14 18.10 -12.30
#